data_AF-A0A4S2V145-F1
#
_entry.id   AF-A0A4S2V145-F1
#
_cell.length_a   1.000
_cell.length_b   1.000
_cell.length_c   1.000
_cell.angle_alpha   90.00
_cell.angle_beta   90.00
_cell.angle_gamma   90.00
#
_symmetry.space_group_name_H-M   'P 1'
#
loop_
_entity.id
_entity.type
_entity.pdbx_description
1 polymer ?
#
loop_
_entity_poly.entity_id
_entity_poly.type
_entity_poly.pdbx_seq_one_letter_code
_entity_poly.pdbx_strand_id
1 'polypeptide(L)' 'MDERRDEPANESLCETPAASPDRAAGPPYAACVLCLKPTEYAESVRGITLCPVCEWQEAQRTACSG' A
#
# COMPACT_ATOMS: atom_id res chain seq x y z
N MET A 1 -25.81 31.83 23.96
CA MET A 1 -26.30 31.35 22.66
C MET A 1 -25.46 30.14 22.32
N ASP A 2 -25.95 28.99 22.75
CA ASP A 2 -25.38 27.66 22.59
C ASP A 2 -26.00 27.07 21.32
N GLU A 3 -25.25 27.06 20.22
CA GLU A 3 -25.68 26.44 18.96
C GLU A 3 -24.46 26.00 18.14
N ARG A 4 -23.72 25.03 18.69
CA ARG A 4 -22.86 24.12 17.91
C ARG A 4 -23.52 22.76 17.87
N ARG A 5 -24.75 22.74 17.35
CA ARG A 5 -25.50 21.54 17.02
C ARG A 5 -24.61 20.66 16.15
N ASP A 6 -24.08 19.61 16.77
CA ASP A 6 -24.00 18.24 16.25
C ASP A 6 -23.98 18.16 14.72
N GLU A 7 -22.79 18.33 14.14
CA GLU A 7 -22.49 17.80 12.80
C GLU A 7 -21.74 16.49 13.04
N PRO A 8 -22.37 15.31 12.87
CA PRO A 8 -21.61 14.09 12.74
C PRO A 8 -20.88 14.20 11.39
N ALA A 9 -19.67 14.80 11.41
CA ALA A 9 -18.72 14.76 10.30
C ALA A 9 -18.17 13.33 10.11
N ASN A 10 -19.10 12.41 9.93
CA ASN A 10 -18.96 10.98 9.68
C ASN A 10 -19.82 10.58 8.46
N GLU A 11 -20.51 11.50 7.80
CA GLU A 11 -21.18 11.21 6.55
C GLU A 11 -20.20 11.19 5.37
N SER A 12 -19.63 10.00 5.17
CA SER A 12 -19.13 9.48 3.90
C SER A 12 -17.89 10.16 3.32
N LEU A 13 -16.77 10.08 4.04
CA LEU A 13 -15.49 9.93 3.35
C LEU A 13 -15.53 8.58 2.63
N CYS A 14 -15.70 8.60 1.30
CA CYS A 14 -15.81 7.45 0.40
C CYS A 14 -15.55 6.10 1.09
N GLU A 15 -16.62 5.48 1.57
CA GLU A 15 -16.56 4.20 2.27
C GLU A 15 -16.00 3.18 1.27
N THR A 16 -14.69 2.93 1.39
CA THR A 16 -14.01 1.92 0.60
C THR A 16 -14.40 0.60 1.25
N PRO A 17 -15.11 -0.30 0.54
CA PRO A 17 -15.37 -1.61 1.10
C PRO A 17 -14.01 -2.21 1.46
N ALA A 18 -13.85 -2.61 2.72
CA ALA A 18 -12.67 -3.29 3.21
C ALA A 18 -12.61 -4.66 2.52
N ALA A 19 -12.16 -4.66 1.26
CA ALA A 19 -11.69 -5.84 0.60
C ALA A 19 -10.49 -6.29 1.41
N SER A 20 -10.75 -7.15 2.39
CA SER A 20 -9.72 -7.96 3.01
C SER A 20 -9.11 -8.70 1.82
N PRO A 21 -7.86 -8.44 1.43
CA PRO A 21 -7.23 -9.28 0.44
C PRO A 21 -7.18 -10.64 1.13
N ASP A 22 -8.11 -11.52 0.76
CA ASP A 22 -7.96 -12.95 0.95
C ASP A 22 -6.51 -13.21 0.62
N ARG A 23 -5.73 -13.60 1.63
CA ARG A 23 -4.26 -13.68 1.55
C ARG A 23 -4.02 -14.69 0.46
N ALA A 24 -3.90 -14.20 -0.75
CA ALA A 24 -4.24 -14.98 -1.91
C ALA A 24 -3.34 -16.18 -1.89
N ALA A 25 -3.96 -17.37 -1.94
CA ALA A 25 -3.29 -18.64 -2.07
C ALA A 25 -2.68 -18.78 -3.48
N GLY A 26 -2.09 -17.70 -3.99
CA GLY A 26 -1.29 -17.66 -5.20
C GLY A 26 0.11 -18.23 -4.94
N PRO A 27 0.90 -18.46 -6.01
CA PRO A 27 2.31 -18.84 -5.89
C PRO A 27 3.02 -17.92 -4.89
N PRO A 28 4.04 -18.43 -4.15
CA PRO A 28 4.64 -17.67 -3.06
C PRO A 28 5.05 -16.29 -3.57
N TYR A 29 4.47 -15.26 -2.96
CA TYR A 29 4.83 -13.89 -3.25
C TYR A 29 6.32 -13.70 -2.96
N ALA A 30 7.03 -13.03 -3.86
CA ALA A 30 8.42 -12.70 -3.59
C ALA A 30 8.49 -11.79 -2.35
N ALA A 31 9.48 -11.99 -1.49
CA ALA A 31 9.74 -11.10 -0.37
C ALA A 31 10.59 -9.91 -0.82
N CYS A 32 10.17 -8.69 -0.48
CA CYS A 32 10.96 -7.49 -0.75
C CYS A 32 12.27 -7.51 0.05
N VAL A 33 13.41 -7.23 -0.58
CA VAL A 33 14.73 -7.27 0.10
C VAL A 33 14.93 -6.14 1.12
N LEU A 34 14.13 -5.06 1.07
CA LEU A 34 14.25 -3.93 1.99
C LEU A 34 13.32 -4.05 3.20
N CYS A 35 12.07 -4.45 2.98
CA CYS A 35 11.06 -4.44 4.03
C CYS A 35 10.53 -5.84 4.41
N LEU A 36 11.00 -6.90 3.74
CA LEU A 36 10.67 -8.30 3.99
C LEU A 36 9.17 -8.64 3.94
N LYS A 37 8.36 -7.72 3.45
CA LYS A 37 6.93 -7.94 3.23
C LYS A 37 6.71 -8.72 1.93
N PRO A 38 5.67 -9.57 1.87
CA PRO A 38 5.26 -10.20 0.62
C PRO A 38 4.87 -9.10 -0.37
N THR A 39 5.45 -9.16 -1.56
CA THR A 39 5.13 -8.24 -2.65
C THR A 39 3.82 -8.66 -3.33
N GLU A 40 3.23 -7.80 -4.15
CA GLU A 40 2.09 -8.18 -5.00
C GLU A 40 2.51 -9.06 -6.20
N TYR A 41 3.82 -9.22 -6.43
CA TYR A 41 4.38 -9.99 -7.54
C TYR A 41 4.63 -11.45 -7.12
N ALA A 42 4.25 -12.37 -8.00
CA ALA A 42 4.57 -13.79 -7.86
C ALA A 42 6.09 -14.02 -7.99
N GLU A 43 6.65 -15.02 -7.29
CA GLU A 43 8.09 -15.39 -7.43
C GLU A 43 8.52 -15.65 -8.88
N SER A 44 7.58 -16.03 -9.75
CA SER A 44 7.81 -16.29 -11.17
C SER A 44 8.23 -15.03 -11.95
N VAL A 45 7.98 -13.84 -11.41
CA VAL A 45 8.45 -12.58 -12.00
C VAL A 45 9.92 -12.39 -11.66
N ARG A 46 10.80 -13.05 -12.43
CA ARG A 46 12.25 -12.90 -12.27
C ARG A 46 12.67 -11.46 -12.58
N GLY A 47 13.38 -10.83 -11.65
CA GLY A 47 14.03 -9.53 -11.83
C GLY A 47 13.54 -8.41 -10.92
N ILE A 48 12.40 -8.59 -10.25
CA ILE A 48 11.88 -7.60 -9.30
C ILE A 48 12.27 -8.02 -7.87
N THR A 49 13.22 -7.30 -7.27
CA THR A 49 13.69 -7.53 -5.88
C THR A 49 13.01 -6.59 -4.87
N LEU A 50 12.32 -5.55 -5.35
CA LEU A 50 11.67 -4.52 -4.54
C LEU A 50 10.16 -4.57 -4.72
N CYS A 51 9.41 -4.25 -3.66
CA CYS A 51 7.97 -4.02 -3.79
C CYS A 51 7.67 -2.66 -4.45
N PRO A 52 6.45 -2.47 -5.01
CA PRO A 52 6.03 -1.23 -5.70
C PRO A 52 6.23 0.05 -4.87
N VAL A 53 6.07 -0.07 -3.55
CA VAL A 53 6.29 1.03 -2.62
C VAL A 53 7.77 1.38 -2.46
N CYS A 54 8.64 0.38 -2.45
CA CYS A 54 10.08 0.57 -2.31
C CYS A 54 10.71 1.08 -3.61
N GLU A 55 10.30 0.57 -4.77
CA GLU A 55 10.82 1.07 -6.06
C GLU A 55 10.53 2.57 -6.25
N TRP A 56 9.32 3.02 -5.92
CA TRP A 56 8.95 4.43 -6.04
C TRP A 56 9.69 5.32 -5.03
N GLN A 57 9.97 4.79 -3.83
CA GLN A 57 10.78 5.52 -2.85
C GLN A 57 12.23 5.69 -3.31
N GLU A 58 12.85 4.65 -3.85
CA GLU A 58 14.23 4.72 -4.36
C GLU A 58 14.32 5.68 -5.57
N ALA A 59 13.32 5.66 -6.45
CA ALA A 59 13.21 6.59 -7.57
C ALA A 59 13.11 8.05 -7.09
N GLN A 60 12.26 8.34 -6.10
CA GLN A 60 12.16 9.68 -5.51
C GLN A 60 13.43 10.13 -4.79
N ARG A 61 14.08 9.25 -4.03
CA ARG A 61 15.34 9.59 -3.35
C ARG A 61 16.40 9.99 -4.36
N THR A 62 16.48 9.26 -5.48
CA THR A 62 17.39 9.58 -6.58
C THR A 62 17.01 10.91 -7.23
N ALA A 63 15.72 11.17 -7.42
CA ALA A 63 15.24 12.43 -8.01
C ALA A 63 15.46 13.66 -7.10
N CYS A 64 15.43 13.50 -5.77
CA CYS A 64 15.48 14.59 -4.80
C CYS A 64 16.78 14.70 -3.99
N SER A 65 17.79 13.85 -4.23
CA SER A 65 19.12 13.95 -3.56
C SER A 65 20.15 14.75 -4.38
N GLY A 66 19.67 15.64 -5.26
CA GLY A 66 20.50 16.52 -6.09
C GLY A 66 21.06 17.72 -5.33
#